data_AF-A0A384C695-F1
#
_entry.id   AF-A0A384C695-F1
#
_cell.length_a   1.000
_cell.length_b   1.000
_cell.length_c   1.000
_cell.angle_alpha   90.00
_cell.angle_beta   90.00
_cell.angle_gamma   90.00
#
_symmetry.space_group_name_H-M   'P 1'
#
loop_
_entity.id
_entity.type
_entity.pdbx_description
1 polymer ?
#
loop_
_entity_poly.entity_id
_entity_poly.type
_entity_poly.pdbx_seq_one_letter_code
_entity_poly.pdbx_strand_id
1 'polypeptide(L)'
;MEMVRFCLALGEFSSPTERRRIRFKQKPVSHILINRQRLGTEKNQRRVEALREAATAVEQEKEVLLEMIHSIQNSQDMRQISDGEREELNLTANRLMGRTLTVEVSVETIRNPQQEESLKHATRIIDEVVSKFLDDLGNAKSHLMSLYSACSSEVPPGPVDQKFQSIVIGCALEDQKKIKRRLETLLRNIENSDKAIKLLEHSKGAGSKTLQQNAEGKFN
;
A
#
# COMPACT_ATOMS: atom_id res chain seq x y z
N MET A 1 12.04 -54.84 30.94
CA MET A 1 12.38 -55.43 32.26
C MET A 1 13.55 -56.43 32.20
N GLU A 2 14.26 -56.57 31.08
CA GLU A 2 15.30 -57.63 30.95
C GLU A 2 16.75 -57.18 31.22
N MET A 3 17.09 -55.89 31.14
CA MET A 3 18.45 -55.44 31.48
C MET A 3 18.75 -55.38 32.99
N VAL A 4 17.73 -55.35 33.85
CA VAL A 4 17.94 -55.26 35.32
C VAL A 4 18.37 -56.61 35.91
N ARG A 5 18.08 -57.72 35.23
CA ARG A 5 18.53 -59.06 35.64
C ARG A 5 19.99 -59.35 35.31
N PHE A 6 20.59 -58.65 34.35
CA PHE A 6 21.98 -58.92 33.96
C PHE A 6 23.01 -58.36 34.97
N CYS A 7 22.69 -57.28 35.67
CA CYS A 7 23.61 -56.65 36.63
C CYS A 7 23.58 -57.23 38.06
N LEU A 8 22.65 -58.14 38.37
CA LEU A 8 22.62 -58.82 39.69
C LEU A 8 23.45 -60.10 39.73
N ALA A 9 23.96 -60.58 38.59
CA ALA A 9 24.68 -61.85 38.48
C ALA A 9 26.22 -61.72 38.57
N LEU A 10 26.77 -60.50 38.59
CA LEU A 10 28.20 -60.27 38.79
C LEU A 10 28.38 -59.45 40.06
N GLY A 11 28.61 -60.17 41.16
CA GLY A 11 28.78 -59.63 42.50
C GLY A 11 30.08 -58.84 42.68
N GLU A 12 30.17 -57.65 42.08
CA GLU A 12 31.21 -56.67 42.39
C GLU A 12 30.62 -55.26 42.41
N PHE A 13 30.10 -54.84 43.56
CA PHE A 13 29.95 -53.42 43.88
C PHE A 13 30.69 -53.15 45.19
N SER A 14 31.98 -52.86 45.06
CA SER A 14 32.84 -52.39 46.14
C SER A 14 32.69 -50.87 46.29
N SER A 15 31.64 -50.45 47.02
CA SER A 15 31.56 -49.23 47.84
C SER A 15 30.15 -48.62 47.86
N PRO A 16 29.68 -48.07 49.00
CA PRO A 16 28.43 -47.31 49.09
C PRO A 16 28.39 -46.03 48.24
N THR A 17 29.54 -45.60 47.72
CA THR A 17 29.74 -44.36 46.96
C THR A 17 29.32 -44.48 45.48
N GLU A 18 29.42 -45.66 44.87
CA GLU A 18 29.03 -45.87 43.47
C GLU A 18 27.51 -46.04 43.27
N ARG A 19 26.79 -46.47 44.31
CA ARG A 19 25.32 -46.52 44.30
C ARG A 19 24.65 -45.14 44.17
N ARG A 20 25.38 -44.05 44.41
CA ARG A 20 24.87 -42.68 44.26
C ARG A 20 25.10 -42.06 42.87
N ARG A 21 25.88 -42.71 41.99
CA ARG A 21 26.17 -42.17 40.65
C ARG A 21 25.12 -42.53 39.58
N ILE A 22 24.27 -43.50 39.85
CA ILE A 22 23.09 -43.81 39.02
C ILE A 22 21.85 -43.10 39.59
N ARG A 23 21.98 -41.83 39.97
CA ARG A 23 20.84 -40.93 39.84
C ARG A 23 20.72 -40.65 38.35
N PHE A 24 19.99 -41.54 37.65
CA PHE A 24 19.39 -41.23 36.36
C PHE A 24 18.86 -39.80 36.49
N LYS A 25 19.43 -38.88 35.72
CA LYS A 25 18.92 -37.51 35.57
C LYS A 25 17.57 -37.59 34.87
N GLN A 26 16.55 -38.14 35.53
CA GLN A 26 15.17 -37.94 35.12
C GLN A 26 14.92 -36.46 35.29
N LYS A 27 15.03 -35.71 34.19
CA LYS A 27 14.53 -34.33 34.17
C LYS A 27 13.07 -34.40 34.61
N PRO A 28 12.63 -33.54 35.54
CA PRO A 28 11.25 -33.58 36.02
C PRO A 28 10.32 -33.46 34.82
N VAL A 29 9.22 -34.24 34.82
CA VAL A 29 8.26 -34.32 33.70
C VAL A 29 7.78 -32.93 33.25
N SER A 30 7.70 -31.97 34.19
CA SER A 30 7.44 -30.55 33.93
C SER A 30 8.42 -29.91 32.93
N HIS A 31 9.71 -30.20 33.02
CA HIS A 31 10.73 -29.67 32.12
C HIS A 31 10.60 -30.22 30.69
N ILE A 32 10.14 -31.47 30.54
CA ILE A 32 9.89 -32.09 29.23
C ILE A 32 8.67 -31.43 28.57
N LEU A 33 7.59 -31.23 29.34
CA LEU A 33 6.39 -30.55 28.89
C LEU A 33 6.66 -29.08 28.50
N ILE A 34 7.40 -28.33 29.32
CA ILE A 34 7.79 -26.94 29.04
C ILE A 34 8.62 -26.85 27.75
N ASN A 35 9.58 -27.75 27.55
CA ASN A 35 10.39 -27.77 26.32
C ASN A 35 9.55 -28.09 25.08
N ARG A 36 8.63 -29.05 25.17
CA ARG A 36 7.71 -29.38 24.08
C ARG A 36 6.82 -28.17 23.74
N GLN A 37 6.31 -27.47 24.75
CA GLN A 37 5.48 -26.29 24.54
C GLN A 37 6.29 -25.15 23.91
N ARG A 38 7.53 -24.91 24.36
CA ARG A 38 8.43 -23.90 23.80
C ARG A 38 8.71 -24.14 22.31
N LEU A 39 9.07 -25.38 21.94
CA LEU A 39 9.28 -25.76 20.54
C LEU A 39 8.01 -25.56 19.69
N GLY A 40 6.83 -25.83 20.27
CA GLY A 40 5.55 -25.55 19.64
C GLY A 40 5.33 -24.07 19.37
N THR A 41 5.62 -23.21 20.36
CA THR A 41 5.53 -21.75 20.23
C THR A 41 6.52 -21.21 19.20
N GLU A 42 7.77 -21.66 19.21
CA GLU A 42 8.78 -21.27 18.21
C GLU A 42 8.36 -21.65 16.79
N LYS A 43 7.81 -22.86 16.61
CA LYS A 43 7.26 -23.29 15.31
C LYS A 43 6.12 -22.38 14.85
N ASN A 44 5.20 -22.03 15.76
CA ASN A 44 4.10 -21.14 15.43
C ASN A 44 4.59 -19.72 15.12
N GLN A 45 5.58 -19.21 15.84
CA GLN A 45 6.20 -17.91 15.58
C GLN A 45 6.71 -17.83 14.14
N ARG A 46 7.48 -18.82 13.68
CA ARG A 46 7.97 -18.88 12.30
C ARG A 46 6.84 -18.93 11.26
N ARG A 47 5.75 -19.64 11.57
CA ARG A 47 4.57 -19.71 10.68
C ARG A 47 3.82 -18.38 10.61
N VAL A 48 3.73 -17.65 11.72
CA VAL A 48 3.12 -16.31 11.76
C VAL A 48 3.98 -15.33 10.96
N GLU A 49 5.30 -15.37 11.13
CA GLU A 49 6.24 -14.53 10.36
C GLU A 49 6.13 -14.80 8.85
N ALA A 50 6.16 -16.07 8.43
CA ALA A 50 5.99 -16.45 7.03
C ALA A 50 4.62 -16.04 6.46
N LEU A 51 3.55 -16.13 7.26
CA LEU A 51 2.21 -15.67 6.86
C LEU A 51 2.18 -14.16 6.65
N ARG A 52 2.81 -13.39 7.55
CA ARG A 52 2.90 -11.93 7.44
C ARG A 52 3.69 -11.52 6.21
N GLU A 53 4.83 -12.15 5.96
CA GLU A 53 5.63 -11.91 4.76
C GLU A 53 4.84 -12.20 3.47
N ALA A 54 4.14 -13.33 3.43
CA ALA A 54 3.29 -13.68 2.28
C ALA A 54 2.14 -12.68 2.08
N ALA A 55 1.48 -12.24 3.15
CA ALA A 55 0.42 -11.25 3.07
C ALA A 55 0.94 -9.89 2.58
N THR A 56 2.10 -9.43 3.08
CA THR A 56 2.76 -8.20 2.60
C THR A 56 3.17 -8.31 1.13
N ALA A 57 3.64 -9.47 0.68
CA ALA A 57 3.93 -9.67 -0.75
C ALA A 57 2.66 -9.55 -1.61
N VAL A 58 1.51 -10.04 -1.14
CA VAL A 58 0.22 -9.90 -1.85
C VAL A 58 -0.28 -8.45 -1.83
N GLU A 59 -0.10 -7.71 -0.73
CA GLU A 59 -0.39 -6.27 -0.67
C GLU A 59 0.41 -5.49 -1.73
N GLN A 60 1.72 -5.76 -1.83
CA GLN A 60 2.60 -5.11 -2.80
C GLN A 60 2.26 -5.47 -4.24
N GLU A 61 1.98 -6.74 -4.52
CA GLU A 61 1.59 -7.19 -5.87
C GLU A 61 0.31 -6.49 -6.34
N LYS A 62 -0.65 -6.25 -5.43
CA LYS A 62 -1.85 -5.45 -5.74
C LYS A 62 -1.47 -4.04 -6.20
N GLU A 63 -0.59 -3.35 -5.47
CA GLU A 63 -0.14 -1.99 -5.84
C GLU A 63 0.56 -1.98 -7.20
N VAL A 64 1.48 -2.94 -7.42
CA VAL A 64 2.19 -3.11 -8.70
C VAL A 64 1.21 -3.33 -9.86
N LEU A 65 0.17 -4.16 -9.67
CA LEU A 65 -0.86 -4.37 -10.70
C LEU A 65 -1.65 -3.10 -11.00
N LEU A 66 -2.02 -2.32 -9.98
CA LEU A 66 -2.73 -1.04 -10.18
C LEU A 66 -1.86 -0.05 -10.97
N GLU A 67 -0.57 0.06 -10.63
CA GLU A 67 0.39 0.90 -11.35
C GLU A 67 0.56 0.46 -12.80
N MET A 68 0.72 -0.85 -13.04
CA MET A 68 0.86 -1.38 -14.41
C MET A 68 -0.38 -1.12 -15.26
N ILE A 69 -1.59 -1.37 -14.73
CA ILE A 69 -2.84 -1.10 -15.47
C ILE A 69 -2.95 0.39 -15.78
N HIS A 70 -2.64 1.26 -14.81
CA HIS A 70 -2.67 2.70 -15.02
C HIS A 70 -1.64 3.15 -16.07
N SER A 71 -0.45 2.54 -16.10
CA SER A 71 0.59 2.87 -17.08
C SER A 71 0.14 2.58 -18.52
N ILE A 72 -0.58 1.48 -18.73
CA ILE A 72 -1.13 1.11 -20.05
C ILE A 72 -2.13 2.16 -20.53
N GLN A 73 -3.07 2.58 -19.67
CA GLN A 73 -4.07 3.58 -20.02
C GLN A 73 -3.48 4.95 -20.39
N ASN A 74 -2.30 5.27 -19.85
CA ASN A 74 -1.62 6.56 -20.05
C ASN A 74 -0.40 6.48 -20.97
N SER A 75 -0.15 5.32 -21.59
CA SER A 75 0.98 5.18 -22.52
C SER A 75 0.87 6.18 -23.68
N GLN A 76 2.01 6.71 -24.11
CA GLN A 76 2.07 7.58 -25.29
C GLN A 76 1.65 6.84 -26.56
N ASP A 77 1.85 5.52 -26.60
CA ASP A 77 1.48 4.66 -27.72
C ASP A 77 -0.04 4.62 -27.94
N MET A 78 -0.83 4.84 -26.88
CA MET A 78 -2.29 4.92 -26.99
C MET A 78 -2.73 5.98 -27.99
N ARG A 79 -1.91 7.02 -28.25
CA ARG A 79 -2.20 8.07 -29.24
C ARG A 79 -2.12 7.59 -30.69
N GLN A 80 -1.35 6.52 -30.95
CA GLN A 80 -1.15 5.94 -32.28
C GLN A 80 -2.18 4.85 -32.60
N ILE A 81 -2.92 4.38 -31.60
CA ILE A 81 -3.96 3.35 -31.72
C ILE A 81 -5.26 3.99 -32.24
N SER A 82 -6.02 3.25 -33.06
CA SER A 82 -7.32 3.73 -33.54
C SER A 82 -8.30 3.94 -32.38
N ASP A 83 -9.32 4.79 -32.58
CA ASP A 83 -10.26 5.11 -31.50
C ASP A 83 -11.02 3.88 -30.98
N GLY A 84 -11.40 2.96 -31.88
CA GLY A 84 -12.10 1.72 -31.50
C GLY A 84 -11.23 0.77 -30.67
N GLU A 85 -10.00 0.52 -31.10
CA GLU A 85 -9.06 -0.33 -30.36
C GLU A 85 -8.66 0.29 -29.02
N ARG A 86 -8.51 1.62 -28.99
CA ARG A 86 -8.22 2.39 -27.77
C ARG A 86 -9.37 2.28 -26.76
N GLU A 87 -10.61 2.35 -27.22
CA GLU A 87 -11.78 2.17 -26.36
C GLU A 87 -11.83 0.76 -25.77
N GLU A 88 -11.59 -0.28 -26.57
CA GLU A 88 -11.55 -1.67 -26.12
C GLU A 88 -10.46 -1.90 -25.05
N LEU A 89 -9.26 -1.35 -25.28
CA LEU A 89 -8.16 -1.41 -24.31
C LEU A 89 -8.53 -0.71 -23.00
N ASN A 90 -9.17 0.46 -23.07
CA ASN A 90 -9.60 1.19 -21.87
C ASN A 90 -10.69 0.45 -21.10
N LEU A 91 -11.67 -0.15 -21.78
CA LEU A 91 -12.70 -0.98 -21.13
C LEU A 91 -12.07 -2.18 -20.42
N THR A 92 -11.10 -2.83 -21.07
CA THR A 92 -10.38 -3.96 -20.49
C THR A 92 -9.56 -3.54 -19.26
N ALA A 93 -8.81 -2.45 -19.36
CA ALA A 93 -8.03 -1.90 -18.25
C ALA A 93 -8.93 -1.51 -17.06
N ASN A 94 -10.06 -0.84 -17.30
CA ASN A 94 -11.02 -0.48 -16.26
C ASN A 94 -11.61 -1.72 -15.55
N ARG A 95 -11.93 -2.77 -16.30
CA ARG A 95 -12.39 -4.04 -15.73
C ARG A 95 -11.31 -4.70 -14.86
N LEU A 96 -10.06 -4.71 -15.31
CA LEU A 96 -8.93 -5.23 -14.54
C LEU A 96 -8.73 -4.41 -13.26
N MET A 97 -8.73 -3.08 -13.37
CA MET A 97 -8.63 -2.16 -12.23
C MET A 97 -9.71 -2.48 -11.19
N GLY A 98 -10.97 -2.58 -11.61
CA GLY A 98 -12.09 -2.91 -10.72
C GLY A 98 -11.89 -4.25 -10.00
N ARG A 99 -11.40 -5.28 -10.69
CA ARG A 99 -11.12 -6.59 -10.07
C ARG A 99 -9.94 -6.54 -9.11
N THR A 100 -8.87 -5.83 -9.44
CA THR A 100 -7.71 -5.65 -8.56
C THR A 100 -8.11 -4.92 -7.28
N LEU A 101 -8.99 -3.93 -7.38
CA LEU A 101 -9.49 -3.18 -6.23
C LEU A 101 -10.30 -4.04 -5.24
N THR A 102 -10.92 -5.15 -5.68
CA THR A 102 -11.63 -6.08 -4.77
C THR A 102 -10.71 -6.91 -3.87
N VAL A 103 -9.41 -6.98 -4.16
CA VAL A 103 -8.46 -7.71 -3.32
C VAL A 103 -8.12 -6.84 -2.11
N GLU A 104 -8.52 -7.25 -0.92
CA GLU A 104 -8.18 -6.58 0.34
C GLU A 104 -7.33 -7.51 1.22
N VAL A 105 -6.10 -7.09 1.49
CA VAL A 105 -5.17 -7.74 2.42
C VAL A 105 -4.59 -6.63 3.29
N SER A 106 -4.50 -6.87 4.61
CA SER A 106 -3.91 -5.92 5.56
C SER A 106 -2.96 -6.63 6.52
N VAL A 107 -1.72 -6.14 6.62
CA VAL A 107 -0.76 -6.56 7.65
C VAL A 107 -0.49 -5.42 8.61
N GLU A 108 -1.10 -5.49 9.80
CA GLU A 108 -0.91 -4.46 10.82
C GLU A 108 0.41 -4.61 11.57
N THR A 109 1.04 -3.48 11.87
CA THR A 109 2.20 -3.39 12.75
C THR A 109 1.73 -3.07 14.16
N ILE A 110 2.12 -3.90 15.13
CA ILE A 110 1.90 -3.61 16.55
C ILE A 110 2.83 -2.45 16.93
N ARG A 111 2.25 -1.33 17.35
CA ARG A 111 2.98 -0.11 17.74
C ARG A 111 2.69 0.25 19.18
N ASN A 112 3.66 0.85 19.84
CA ASN A 112 3.41 1.51 21.13
C ASN A 112 2.83 2.94 20.89
N PRO A 113 2.28 3.60 21.93
CA PRO A 113 1.66 4.92 21.77
C PRO A 113 2.59 5.99 21.16
N GLN A 114 3.87 5.97 21.53
CA GLN A 114 4.86 6.91 21.01
C GLN A 114 5.11 6.71 19.50
N GLN A 115 5.19 5.45 19.05
CA GLN A 115 5.36 5.11 17.64
C GLN A 115 4.12 5.51 16.82
N GLU A 116 2.92 5.34 17.37
CA GLU A 116 1.67 5.76 16.73
C GLU A 116 1.63 7.28 16.54
N GLU A 117 2.02 8.05 17.57
CA GLU A 117 2.09 9.50 17.50
C GLU A 117 3.15 9.98 16.48
N SER A 118 4.33 9.36 16.49
CA SER A 118 5.38 9.67 15.51
C SER A 118 4.95 9.34 14.08
N LEU A 119 4.28 8.21 13.85
CA LEU A 119 3.73 7.87 12.54
C LEU A 119 2.68 8.89 12.10
N LYS A 120 1.72 9.22 12.98
CA LYS A 120 0.70 10.23 12.69
C LYS A 120 1.31 11.58 12.35
N HIS A 121 2.36 11.98 13.07
CA HIS A 121 3.07 13.23 12.80
C HIS A 121 3.78 13.20 11.44
N ALA A 122 4.46 12.10 11.11
CA ALA A 122 5.14 11.93 9.83
C ALA A 122 4.15 11.92 8.65
N THR A 123 3.04 11.18 8.76
CA THR A 123 1.98 11.14 7.75
C THR A 123 1.37 12.52 7.55
N ARG A 124 1.09 13.26 8.63
CA ARG A 124 0.56 14.64 8.53
C ARG A 124 1.50 15.57 7.76
N ILE A 125 2.82 15.48 7.98
CA ILE A 125 3.79 16.29 7.24
C ILE A 125 3.71 15.98 5.73
N ILE A 126 3.53 14.71 5.36
CA ILE A 126 3.36 14.30 3.96
C ILE A 126 2.04 14.85 3.40
N ASP A 127 0.93 14.68 4.14
CA ASP A 127 -0.39 15.13 3.72
C ASP A 127 -0.45 16.65 3.53
N GLU A 128 0.24 17.42 4.38
CA GLU A 128 0.37 18.88 4.24
C GLU A 128 1.06 19.26 2.92
N VAL A 129 2.09 18.51 2.51
CA VAL A 129 2.77 18.73 1.22
C VAL A 129 1.85 18.38 0.04
N VAL A 130 1.14 17.26 0.12
CA VAL A 130 0.22 16.83 -0.95
C VAL A 130 -0.95 17.80 -1.08
N SER A 131 -1.56 18.21 0.03
CA SER A 131 -2.65 19.19 0.04
C SER A 131 -2.23 20.49 -0.63
N LYS A 132 -1.06 21.04 -0.25
CA LYS A 132 -0.55 22.27 -0.85
C LYS A 132 -0.31 22.10 -2.35
N PHE A 133 0.25 20.96 -2.76
CA PHE A 133 0.48 20.68 -4.17
C PHE A 133 -0.81 20.58 -4.98
N LEU A 134 -1.85 19.93 -4.44
CA LEU A 134 -3.17 19.84 -5.07
C LEU A 134 -3.86 21.21 -5.16
N ASP A 135 -3.73 22.06 -4.14
CA ASP A 135 -4.23 23.43 -4.16
C ASP A 135 -3.53 24.26 -5.25
N ASP A 136 -2.21 24.21 -5.32
CA ASP A 136 -1.42 24.89 -6.36
C ASP A 136 -1.79 24.41 -7.78
N LEU A 137 -2.02 23.10 -7.93
CA LEU A 137 -2.46 22.49 -9.18
C LEU A 137 -3.89 22.94 -9.56
N GLY A 138 -4.79 23.02 -8.59
CA GLY A 138 -6.15 23.55 -8.78
C GLY A 138 -6.15 25.03 -9.19
N ASN A 139 -5.31 25.85 -8.56
CA ASN A 139 -5.11 27.24 -8.91
C ASN A 139 -4.57 27.40 -10.34
N ALA A 140 -3.55 26.61 -10.70
CA ALA A 140 -2.99 26.59 -12.05
C ALA A 140 -4.03 26.16 -13.10
N LYS A 141 -4.85 25.15 -12.78
CA LYS A 141 -5.97 24.72 -13.63
C LYS A 141 -6.98 25.85 -13.86
N SER A 142 -7.42 26.51 -12.79
CA SER A 142 -8.36 27.64 -12.87
C SER A 142 -7.82 28.77 -13.74
N HIS A 143 -6.54 29.12 -13.57
CA HIS A 143 -5.90 30.15 -14.39
C HIS A 143 -5.78 29.73 -15.86
N LEU A 144 -5.39 28.48 -16.16
CA LEU A 144 -5.34 28.00 -17.53
C LEU A 144 -6.73 27.93 -18.17
N MET A 145 -7.78 27.63 -17.40
CA MET A 145 -9.16 27.66 -17.87
C MET A 145 -9.59 29.09 -18.24
N SER A 146 -9.18 30.11 -17.49
CA SER A 146 -9.51 31.51 -17.83
C SER A 146 -8.78 31.99 -19.08
N LEU A 147 -7.54 31.55 -19.28
CA LEU A 147 -6.77 31.81 -20.51
C LEU A 147 -7.36 31.05 -21.70
N TYR A 148 -7.77 29.79 -21.50
CA TYR A 148 -8.39 28.99 -22.56
C TYR A 148 -9.73 29.58 -23.02
N SER A 149 -10.54 30.02 -22.06
CA SER A 149 -11.83 30.67 -22.32
C SER A 149 -11.66 31.97 -23.12
N ALA A 150 -10.57 32.70 -22.91
CA ALA A 150 -10.20 33.88 -23.72
C ALA A 150 -9.83 33.55 -25.17
N CYS A 151 -9.51 32.30 -25.49
CA CYS A 151 -9.26 31.83 -26.86
C CYS A 151 -10.48 31.14 -27.51
N SER A 152 -11.59 31.00 -26.78
CA SER A 152 -12.80 30.33 -27.29
C SER A 152 -13.79 31.34 -27.87
N SER A 153 -14.43 30.97 -28.97
CA SER A 153 -15.55 31.71 -29.57
C SER A 153 -16.90 31.29 -28.98
N GLU A 154 -16.94 30.24 -28.17
CA GLU A 154 -18.14 29.75 -27.50
C GLU A 154 -18.39 30.49 -26.20
N VAL A 155 -19.65 30.48 -25.71
CA VAL A 155 -20.00 31.07 -24.42
C VAL A 155 -19.14 30.43 -23.34
N PRO A 156 -18.26 31.19 -22.66
CA PRO A 156 -17.28 30.62 -21.76
C PRO A 156 -17.99 30.05 -20.53
N PRO A 157 -17.68 28.80 -20.13
CA PRO A 157 -18.26 28.20 -18.92
C PRO A 157 -17.70 28.79 -17.62
N GLY A 158 -16.83 29.81 -17.69
CA GLY A 158 -16.13 30.37 -16.54
C GLY A 158 -15.53 31.76 -16.81
N PRO A 159 -14.72 32.29 -15.88
CA PRO A 159 -14.12 33.62 -15.98
C PRO A 159 -13.18 33.71 -17.19
N VAL A 160 -13.20 34.84 -17.88
CA VAL A 160 -12.35 35.12 -19.05
C VAL A 160 -11.29 36.12 -18.68
N ASP A 161 -10.03 35.82 -19.00
CA ASP A 161 -8.95 36.79 -18.86
C ASP A 161 -9.00 37.78 -20.05
N GLN A 162 -9.60 38.95 -19.83
CA GLN A 162 -9.79 39.97 -20.87
C GLN A 162 -8.47 40.58 -21.36
N LYS A 163 -7.45 40.64 -20.50
CA LYS A 163 -6.14 41.17 -20.87
C LYS A 163 -5.47 40.21 -21.84
N PHE A 164 -5.50 38.91 -21.52
CA PHE A 164 -4.99 37.87 -22.41
C PHE A 164 -5.78 37.79 -23.71
N GLN A 165 -7.11 37.89 -23.64
CA GLN A 165 -7.98 37.91 -24.82
C GLN A 165 -7.58 39.02 -25.80
N SER A 166 -7.34 40.23 -25.30
CA SER A 166 -6.91 41.37 -26.11
C SER A 166 -5.56 41.11 -26.81
N ILE A 167 -4.62 40.45 -26.10
CA ILE A 167 -3.32 40.07 -26.66
C ILE A 167 -3.49 39.03 -27.77
N VAL A 168 -4.29 37.98 -27.53
CA VAL A 168 -4.51 36.89 -28.50
C VAL A 168 -5.21 37.39 -29.76
N ILE A 169 -6.21 38.27 -29.65
CA ILE A 169 -6.89 38.87 -30.82
C ILE A 169 -5.90 39.65 -31.70
N GLY A 170 -4.88 40.26 -31.10
CA GLY A 170 -3.81 40.96 -31.82
C GLY A 170 -2.83 40.04 -32.56
N CYS A 171 -2.86 38.72 -32.33
CA CYS A 171 -2.01 37.75 -33.01
C CYS A 171 -2.59 37.33 -34.38
N ALA A 172 -1.73 36.77 -35.25
CA ALA A 172 -2.17 36.14 -36.48
C ALA A 172 -3.06 34.91 -36.18
N LEU A 173 -4.01 34.63 -37.08
CA LEU A 173 -4.99 33.54 -36.90
C LEU A 173 -4.34 32.17 -36.65
N GLU A 174 -3.22 31.88 -37.33
CA GLU A 174 -2.49 30.63 -37.11
C GLU A 174 -1.83 30.55 -35.73
N ASP A 175 -1.40 31.69 -35.17
CA ASP A 175 -0.84 31.74 -33.82
C ASP A 175 -1.93 31.61 -32.76
N GLN A 176 -3.11 32.21 -32.98
CA GLN A 176 -4.28 32.01 -32.12
C GLN A 176 -4.63 30.52 -31.99
N LYS A 177 -4.65 29.78 -33.12
CA LYS A 177 -4.89 28.32 -33.13
C LYS A 177 -3.81 27.57 -32.35
N LYS A 178 -2.54 27.93 -32.51
CA LYS A 178 -1.42 27.29 -31.78
C LYS A 178 -1.50 27.53 -30.27
N ILE A 179 -1.80 28.77 -29.86
CA ILE A 179 -1.98 29.13 -28.46
C ILE A 179 -3.12 28.33 -27.84
N LYS A 180 -4.28 28.26 -28.51
CA LYS A 180 -5.43 27.47 -28.06
C LYS A 180 -5.07 25.99 -27.86
N ARG A 181 -4.45 25.35 -28.87
CA ARG A 181 -4.01 23.94 -28.79
C ARG A 181 -3.03 23.69 -27.65
N ARG A 182 -2.12 24.65 -27.38
CA ARG A 182 -1.18 24.55 -26.26
C ARG A 182 -1.92 24.56 -24.92
N LEU A 183 -2.89 25.45 -24.75
CA LEU A 183 -3.71 25.51 -23.53
C LEU A 183 -4.53 24.23 -23.33
N GLU A 184 -5.14 23.68 -24.39
CA GLU A 184 -5.86 22.40 -24.33
C GLU A 184 -4.96 21.24 -23.88
N THR A 185 -3.73 21.20 -24.40
CA THR A 185 -2.74 20.18 -24.04
C THR A 185 -2.34 20.31 -22.57
N LEU A 186 -2.08 21.53 -22.10
CA LEU A 186 -1.71 21.80 -20.71
C LEU A 186 -2.85 21.45 -19.74
N LEU A 187 -4.08 21.82 -20.05
CA LEU A 187 -5.26 21.47 -19.25
C LEU A 187 -5.43 19.96 -19.12
N ARG A 188 -5.33 19.22 -20.24
CA ARG A 188 -5.41 17.76 -20.23
C ARG A 188 -4.30 17.13 -19.38
N ASN A 189 -3.07 17.63 -19.46
CA ASN A 189 -1.96 17.11 -18.66
C ASN A 189 -2.19 17.33 -17.16
N ILE A 190 -2.65 18.52 -16.77
CA ILE A 190 -2.96 18.84 -15.38
C ILE A 190 -4.08 17.94 -14.83
N GLU A 191 -5.12 17.69 -15.63
CA GLU A 191 -6.19 16.77 -15.23
C GLU A 191 -5.72 15.33 -15.04
N ASN A 192 -4.81 14.87 -15.90
CA ASN A 192 -4.22 13.54 -15.76
C ASN A 192 -3.35 13.44 -14.50
N SER A 193 -2.55 14.48 -14.20
CA SER A 193 -1.75 14.55 -12.98
C SER A 193 -2.64 14.55 -11.72
N ASP A 194 -3.70 15.37 -11.69
CA ASP A 194 -4.66 15.41 -10.56
C ASP A 194 -5.26 14.03 -10.26
N LYS A 195 -5.68 13.30 -11.30
CA LYS A 195 -6.23 11.95 -11.18
C LYS A 195 -5.19 10.95 -10.67
N ALA A 196 -3.96 11.00 -11.21
CA ALA A 196 -2.89 10.09 -10.80
C ALA A 196 -2.54 10.27 -9.32
N ILE A 197 -2.45 11.52 -8.83
CA ILE A 197 -2.14 11.82 -7.42
C ILE A 197 -3.26 11.32 -6.51
N LYS A 198 -4.53 11.62 -6.83
CA LYS A 198 -5.68 11.20 -6.00
C LYS A 198 -5.84 9.68 -5.92
N LEU A 199 -5.52 8.95 -7.00
CA LEU A 199 -5.56 7.48 -7.00
C LEU A 199 -4.56 6.87 -6.02
N LEU A 200 -3.37 7.47 -5.87
CA LEU A 200 -2.34 7.01 -4.93
C LEU A 200 -2.70 7.26 -3.46
N GLU A 201 -3.66 8.15 -3.17
CA GLU A 201 -4.10 8.41 -1.78
C GLU A 201 -5.14 7.39 -1.29
N HIS A 202 -6.00 6.90 -2.18
CA HIS A 202 -7.11 6.01 -1.81
C HIS A 202 -6.64 4.58 -1.47
N SER A 203 -5.40 4.21 -1.80
CA SER A 203 -4.81 2.93 -1.40
C SER A 203 -4.44 2.86 0.10
N LYS A 204 -4.33 4.01 0.79
CA LYS A 204 -3.81 4.06 2.18
C LYS A 204 -4.87 4.08 3.29
N GLY A 205 -6.15 4.29 2.97
CA GLY A 205 -7.15 4.73 3.96
C GLY A 205 -8.02 3.69 4.69
N ALA A 206 -7.96 2.40 4.35
CA ALA A 206 -8.97 1.44 4.84
C ALA A 206 -8.63 0.70 6.16
N GLY A 207 -7.37 0.74 6.63
CA GLY A 207 -6.92 -0.15 7.73
C GLY A 207 -7.24 0.29 9.16
N SER A 208 -7.49 1.58 9.43
CA SER A 208 -7.39 2.08 10.82
C SER A 208 -8.70 2.13 11.63
N LYS A 209 -9.87 1.74 11.09
CA LYS A 209 -11.15 2.01 11.77
C LYS A 209 -11.78 0.85 12.55
N THR A 210 -11.30 -0.39 12.44
CA THR A 210 -12.10 -1.55 12.91
C THR A 210 -11.61 -2.22 14.21
N LEU A 211 -10.41 -1.91 14.73
CA LEU A 211 -9.86 -2.69 15.86
C LEU A 211 -9.84 -2.00 17.23
N GLN A 212 -10.16 -0.71 17.35
CA GLN A 212 -10.21 -0.06 18.67
C GLN A 212 -11.41 -0.46 19.54
N GLN A 213 -12.45 -1.10 18.98
CA GLN A 213 -13.63 -1.49 19.78
C GLN A 213 -13.52 -2.87 20.46
N ASN A 214 -12.50 -3.68 20.16
CA ASN A 214 -12.41 -5.06 20.69
C ASN A 214 -11.41 -5.25 21.84
N ALA A 215 -10.63 -4.23 22.23
CA ALA A 215 -9.58 -4.38 23.24
C ALA A 215 -10.01 -4.08 24.69
N GLU A 216 -11.16 -3.44 24.93
CA GLU A 216 -11.56 -3.00 26.28
C GLU A 216 -12.65 -3.86 26.95
N GLY A 217 -13.07 -4.97 26.33
CA GLY A 217 -14.24 -5.75 26.78
C GLY A 217 -14.01 -7.07 27.52
N LYS A 218 -12.76 -7.53 27.75
CA LYS A 218 -12.51 -8.85 28.36
C LYS A 218 -11.32 -8.89 29.31
N PHE A 219 -11.39 -8.12 30.39
CA PHE A 219 -10.75 -8.47 31.66
C PHE A 219 -11.61 -7.95 32.80
N ASN A 220 -12.66 -8.69 33.12
CA ASN A 220 -13.28 -8.79 34.44
C ASN A 220 -13.99 -10.14 34.54
#